data_AF-A0A842L6P4-F1
#
_entry.id   AF-A0A842L6P4-F1
#
_cell.length_a   1.000
_cell.length_b   1.000
_cell.length_c   1.000
_cell.angle_alpha   90.00
_cell.angle_beta   90.00
_cell.angle_gamma   90.00
#
_symmetry.space_group_name_H-M   'P 1'
#
loop_
_entity.id
_entity.type
_entity.pdbx_description
1 polymer ?
#
loop_
_entity_poly.entity_id
_entity_poly.type
_entity_poly.pdbx_seq_one_letter_code
_entity_poly.pdbx_strand_id
1 'polypeptide(L)'
;MVLGKYKEVFAARSTDKEILKIAQDGGIVTGLLSYALDEKIIEGAVVAGPGDEFWKPEPIVAMTSDELKAAAGTKYTFSPNVWMLKKAVRQYGIEKLGTVGIPCQLMGIRKMQTYPFGVRFLADKIKLLIGIFCMENFSYSSLQTFISEKMGLSLELVEKMDIGKGKFWVYTQDDVYTLPLKETHGYEQAGCKLCNDYVAELADVSTGSVGTPDGWS
;
A
#
# COMPACT_ATOMS: atom_id res chain seq x y z
N MET A 1 -3.06 -24.93 -0.20
CA MET A 1 -3.88 -23.73 0.03
C MET A 1 -3.09 -22.55 -0.53
N VAL A 2 -3.64 -21.80 -1.48
CA VAL A 2 -2.90 -20.79 -2.29
C VAL A 2 -3.03 -19.36 -1.74
N LEU A 3 -3.63 -19.19 -0.56
CA LEU A 3 -3.94 -17.92 0.08
C LEU A 3 -3.27 -17.80 1.47
N GLY A 4 -2.20 -18.57 1.70
CA GLY A 4 -1.55 -18.65 3.01
C GLY A 4 -2.43 -19.21 4.13
N LYS A 5 -2.08 -18.87 5.38
CA LYS A 5 -2.84 -19.21 6.58
C LYS A 5 -3.67 -18.01 7.03
N TYR A 6 -4.96 -18.22 7.23
CA TYR A 6 -5.88 -17.20 7.72
C TYR A 6 -6.86 -17.81 8.72
N LYS A 7 -7.58 -16.95 9.46
CA LYS A 7 -8.68 -17.37 10.34
C LYS A 7 -10.02 -17.29 9.62
N GLU A 8 -10.32 -16.12 9.04
CA GLU A 8 -11.58 -15.82 8.36
C GLU A 8 -11.32 -14.91 7.16
N VAL A 9 -12.28 -14.85 6.23
CA VAL A 9 -12.25 -13.98 5.03
C VAL A 9 -13.63 -13.33 4.89
N PHE A 10 -13.64 -12.01 4.69
CA PHE A 10 -14.85 -11.20 4.58
C PHE A 10 -14.71 -10.19 3.45
N ALA A 11 -15.84 -9.78 2.88
CA ALA A 11 -15.93 -8.52 2.13
C ALA A 11 -16.29 -7.41 3.11
N ALA A 12 -15.46 -6.38 3.20
CA ALA A 12 -15.59 -5.30 4.18
C ALA A 12 -15.39 -3.92 3.54
N ARG A 13 -15.91 -2.90 4.22
CA ARG A 13 -15.61 -1.49 3.94
C ARG A 13 -15.72 -0.67 5.21
N SER A 14 -14.96 0.42 5.27
CA SER A 14 -15.05 1.41 6.33
C SER A 14 -16.46 2.02 6.39
N THR A 15 -16.91 2.34 7.60
CA THR A 15 -18.12 3.14 7.82
C THR A 15 -17.84 4.64 7.87
N ASP A 16 -16.57 5.05 7.92
CA ASP A 16 -16.17 6.46 7.88
C ASP A 16 -16.24 6.99 6.45
N LYS A 17 -17.16 7.93 6.22
CA LYS A 17 -17.41 8.55 4.92
C LYS A 17 -16.22 9.36 4.42
N GLU A 18 -15.43 9.98 5.29
CA GLU A 18 -14.25 10.74 4.90
C GLU A 18 -13.14 9.81 4.43
N ILE A 19 -12.98 8.63 5.06
CA ILE A 19 -12.04 7.61 4.58
C ILE A 19 -12.50 7.05 3.22
N LEU A 20 -13.79 6.78 3.04
CA LEU A 20 -14.30 6.23 1.78
C LEU A 20 -14.12 7.18 0.58
N LYS A 21 -14.09 8.51 0.80
CA LYS A 21 -13.85 9.48 -0.28
C LYS A 21 -12.45 9.39 -0.88
N ILE A 22 -11.47 8.96 -0.09
CA ILE A 22 -10.04 8.99 -0.46
C ILE A 22 -9.43 7.59 -0.60
N ALA A 23 -10.17 6.55 -0.21
CA ALA A 23 -9.69 5.18 -0.27
C ALA A 23 -9.58 4.65 -1.71
N GLN A 24 -8.64 3.74 -1.93
CA GLN A 24 -8.59 2.99 -3.19
C GLN A 24 -9.85 2.14 -3.38
N ASP A 25 -10.17 1.38 -2.33
CA ASP A 25 -11.21 0.35 -2.29
C ASP A 25 -12.11 0.57 -1.06
N GLY A 26 -12.34 -0.45 -0.23
CA GLY A 26 -13.15 -0.36 0.99
C GLY A 26 -12.53 0.45 2.13
N GLY A 27 -11.35 1.06 1.96
CA GLY A 27 -10.72 1.89 2.99
C GLY A 27 -10.21 1.14 4.22
N ILE A 28 -9.95 -0.17 4.09
CA ILE A 28 -9.55 -1.06 5.20
C ILE A 28 -8.24 -0.64 5.84
N VAL A 29 -7.21 -0.33 5.04
CA VAL A 29 -5.88 0.07 5.56
C VAL A 29 -6.01 1.33 6.42
N THR A 30 -6.54 2.42 5.85
CA THR A 30 -6.69 3.70 6.54
C THR A 30 -7.61 3.57 7.75
N GLY A 31 -8.72 2.84 7.64
CA GLY A 31 -9.65 2.59 8.74
C GLY A 31 -9.01 1.84 9.90
N LEU A 32 -8.30 0.74 9.63
CA LEU A 32 -7.64 -0.06 10.66
C LEU A 32 -6.48 0.68 11.32
N LEU A 33 -5.65 1.40 10.56
CA LEU A 33 -4.56 2.19 11.14
C LEU A 33 -5.08 3.36 11.98
N SER A 34 -6.12 4.06 11.50
CA SER A 34 -6.72 5.16 12.26
C SER A 34 -7.34 4.66 13.56
N TYR A 35 -8.13 3.58 13.49
CA TYR A 35 -8.68 2.92 14.67
C TYR A 35 -7.60 2.47 15.65
N ALA A 36 -6.54 1.82 15.16
CA ALA A 36 -5.45 1.35 16.01
C ALA A 36 -4.67 2.50 16.67
N LEU A 37 -4.60 3.65 16.02
CA LEU A 37 -4.00 4.87 16.57
C LEU A 37 -4.89 5.47 17.66
N ASP A 38 -6.18 5.64 17.38
CA ASP A 38 -7.17 6.19 18.32
C ASP A 38 -7.28 5.33 19.60
N GLU A 39 -7.27 4.00 19.43
CA GLU A 39 -7.29 3.02 20.53
C GLU A 39 -5.92 2.78 21.17
N LYS A 40 -4.87 3.50 20.75
CA LYS A 40 -3.50 3.40 21.29
C LYS A 40 -2.90 1.98 21.23
N ILE A 41 -3.38 1.18 20.29
CA ILE A 41 -2.79 -0.11 19.89
C ILE A 41 -1.45 0.16 19.19
N ILE A 42 -1.40 1.24 18.40
CA ILE A 42 -0.19 1.82 17.84
C ILE A 42 -0.07 3.30 18.25
N GLU A 43 1.13 3.84 18.18
CA GLU A 43 1.47 5.26 18.44
C GLU A 43 1.83 6.00 17.15
N GLY A 44 1.99 5.25 16.06
CA GLY A 44 2.21 5.75 14.71
C GLY A 44 2.33 4.60 13.73
N ALA A 45 2.26 4.90 12.44
CA ALA A 45 2.39 3.93 11.38
C ALA A 45 3.33 4.40 10.28
N VAL A 46 4.07 3.47 9.68
CA VAL A 46 4.75 3.76 8.41
C VAL A 46 3.79 3.54 7.25
N VAL A 47 3.64 4.55 6.40
CA VAL A 47 2.72 4.56 5.25
C VAL A 47 3.39 5.18 4.02
N ALA A 48 2.81 4.96 2.84
CA ALA A 48 3.24 5.58 1.58
C ALA A 48 2.57 6.95 1.42
N GLY A 49 3.19 7.99 1.97
CA GLY A 49 2.71 9.36 1.90
C GLY A 49 3.02 10.06 0.59
N PRO A 50 2.57 11.32 0.43
CA PRO A 50 2.95 12.16 -0.70
C PRO A 50 4.47 12.40 -0.73
N GLY A 51 5.05 12.39 -1.93
CA GLY A 51 6.43 12.82 -2.18
C GLY A 51 6.49 14.14 -2.95
N ASP A 52 7.68 14.49 -3.44
CA ASP A 52 7.91 15.75 -4.17
C ASP A 52 7.32 15.77 -5.60
N GLU A 53 7.01 14.60 -6.17
CA GLU A 53 6.45 14.47 -7.52
C GLU A 53 5.07 13.79 -7.49
N PHE A 54 4.17 14.19 -8.40
CA PHE A 54 2.84 13.59 -8.51
C PHE A 54 2.91 12.07 -8.69
N TRP A 55 2.14 11.33 -7.90
CA TRP A 55 2.09 9.86 -7.93
C TRP A 55 3.42 9.15 -7.61
N LYS A 56 4.42 9.87 -7.09
CA LYS A 56 5.67 9.32 -6.56
C LYS A 56 5.63 9.34 -5.03
N PRO A 57 5.21 8.25 -4.37
CA PRO A 57 5.06 8.19 -2.93
C PRO A 57 6.42 8.18 -2.23
N GLU A 58 6.44 8.71 -1.01
CA GLU A 58 7.55 8.55 -0.08
C GLU A 58 7.10 7.87 1.21
N PRO A 59 7.94 7.00 1.80
CA PRO A 59 7.61 6.39 3.07
C PRO A 59 7.71 7.45 4.18
N ILE A 60 6.63 7.64 4.92
CA ILE A 60 6.55 8.58 6.04
C ILE A 60 6.14 7.86 7.34
N VAL A 61 6.39 8.49 8.49
CA VAL A 61 5.84 8.06 9.78
C VAL A 61 4.63 8.95 10.08
N ALA A 62 3.43 8.40 9.95
CA ALA A 62 2.18 9.07 10.30
C ALA A 62 1.87 8.82 11.79
N MET A 63 1.60 9.89 12.54
CA MET A 63 1.25 9.85 13.97
C MET A 63 -0.12 10.47 14.25
N THR A 64 -0.84 10.88 13.19
CA THR A 64 -2.19 11.44 13.25
C THR A 64 -3.09 10.81 12.20
N SER A 65 -4.41 10.81 12.45
CA SER A 65 -5.39 10.31 11.49
C SER A 65 -5.40 11.10 10.17
N ASP A 66 -5.04 12.39 10.20
CA ASP A 66 -4.95 13.22 8.99
C ASP A 66 -3.74 12.81 8.11
N GLU A 67 -2.59 12.52 8.72
CA GLU A 67 -1.43 12.00 7.99
C GLU A 67 -1.70 10.61 7.41
N LEU A 68 -2.45 9.76 8.11
CA LEU A 68 -2.90 8.46 7.60
C LEU A 68 -3.84 8.62 6.40
N LYS A 69 -4.77 9.56 6.47
CA LYS A 69 -5.69 9.90 5.37
C LYS A 69 -4.92 10.45 4.16
N ALA A 70 -3.92 11.32 4.37
CA ALA A 70 -3.10 11.86 3.30
C ALA A 70 -2.31 10.79 2.51
N ALA A 71 -2.06 9.62 3.11
CA ALA A 71 -1.42 8.49 2.44
C ALA A 71 -2.38 7.57 1.67
N ALA A 72 -3.70 7.75 1.80
CA ALA A 72 -4.70 6.87 1.19
C ALA A 72 -4.63 6.85 -0.35
N GLY A 73 -5.13 5.76 -0.95
CA GLY A 73 -5.10 5.53 -2.40
C GLY A 73 -3.82 4.82 -2.86
N THR A 74 -3.93 3.96 -3.88
CA THR A 74 -2.80 3.17 -4.37
C THR A 74 -1.92 3.98 -5.31
N LYS A 75 -0.60 3.88 -5.14
CA LYS A 75 0.39 4.41 -6.09
C LYS A 75 1.13 3.22 -6.66
N TYR A 76 0.95 2.93 -7.94
CA TYR A 76 1.55 1.79 -8.64
C TYR A 76 3.02 2.02 -9.00
N THR A 77 3.78 2.52 -8.02
CA THR A 77 5.23 2.69 -8.10
C THR A 77 5.87 2.40 -6.74
N PHE A 78 7.19 2.57 -6.63
CA PHE A 78 7.92 2.18 -5.44
C PHE A 78 7.73 3.16 -4.27
N SER A 79 7.27 2.63 -3.13
CA SER A 79 7.42 3.27 -1.81
C SER A 79 8.15 2.30 -0.88
N PRO A 80 9.44 2.50 -0.57
CA PRO A 80 10.22 1.57 0.25
C PRO A 80 9.90 1.71 1.75
N ASN A 81 8.66 1.40 2.16
CA ASN A 81 8.14 1.59 3.53
C ASN A 81 9.04 1.00 4.62
N VAL A 82 9.67 -0.16 4.38
CA VAL A 82 10.57 -0.81 5.35
C VAL A 82 11.73 0.11 5.79
N TRP A 83 12.16 1.04 4.93
CA TRP A 83 13.24 2.00 5.22
C TRP A 83 12.99 2.85 6.47
N MET A 84 11.72 3.21 6.71
CA MET A 84 11.36 4.15 7.79
C MET A 84 11.13 3.48 9.14
N LEU A 85 11.03 2.14 9.21
CA LEU A 85 10.69 1.44 10.46
C LEU A 85 11.69 1.71 11.58
N LYS A 86 12.99 1.72 11.27
CA LYS A 86 14.03 1.97 12.29
C LYS A 86 14.03 3.43 12.75
N LYS A 87 13.75 4.36 11.84
CA LYS A 87 13.63 5.80 12.16
C LYS A 87 12.42 6.06 13.05
N ALA A 88 11.30 5.40 12.78
CA ALA A 88 10.07 5.47 13.57
C ALA A 88 10.32 5.11 15.05
N VAL A 89 11.01 4.00 15.32
CA VAL A 89 11.26 3.56 16.71
C VAL A 89 12.48 4.20 17.39
N ARG A 90 13.08 5.20 16.74
CA ARG A 90 14.24 5.94 17.22
C ARG A 90 13.91 7.42 17.31
N GLN A 91 14.07 8.16 16.22
CA GLN A 91 13.89 9.61 16.21
C GLN A 91 12.46 10.03 16.55
N TYR A 92 11.45 9.23 16.18
CA TYR A 92 10.05 9.49 16.56
C TYR A 92 9.65 8.88 17.90
N GLY A 93 10.52 8.08 18.54
CA GLY A 93 10.27 7.52 19.87
C GLY A 93 9.14 6.48 19.95
N ILE A 94 8.66 5.95 18.82
CA ILE A 94 7.52 5.01 18.81
C ILE A 94 7.93 3.66 19.42
N GLU A 95 7.11 3.17 20.34
CA GLU A 95 7.21 1.85 20.99
C GLU A 95 6.16 0.87 20.46
N LYS A 96 5.03 1.37 19.93
CA LYS A 96 4.00 0.57 19.26
C LYS A 96 3.79 1.01 17.82
N LEU A 97 4.43 0.33 16.88
CA LEU A 97 4.47 0.69 15.47
C LEU A 97 3.48 -0.14 14.65
N GLY A 98 2.66 0.55 13.85
CA GLY A 98 1.94 -0.03 12.72
C GLY A 98 2.71 0.14 11.40
N THR A 99 2.38 -0.63 10.38
CA THR A 99 2.77 -0.31 9.00
C THR A 99 1.88 -1.02 8.00
N VAL A 100 1.85 -0.47 6.79
CA VAL A 100 1.27 -1.12 5.61
C VAL A 100 2.36 -1.45 4.60
N GLY A 101 2.25 -2.59 3.94
CA GLY A 101 3.16 -2.94 2.85
C GLY A 101 2.59 -4.00 1.90
N ILE A 102 3.20 -4.06 0.72
CA ILE A 102 3.00 -5.16 -0.24
C ILE A 102 3.72 -6.45 0.26
N PRO A 103 3.43 -7.64 -0.29
CA PRO A 103 3.90 -8.92 0.25
C PRO A 103 5.42 -8.99 0.48
N CYS A 104 6.23 -8.56 -0.50
CA CYS A 104 7.69 -8.60 -0.38
C CYS A 104 8.23 -7.69 0.74
N GLN A 105 7.56 -6.58 1.08
CA GLN A 105 7.93 -5.74 2.21
C GLN A 105 7.66 -6.46 3.53
N LEU A 106 6.52 -7.15 3.63
CA LEU A 106 6.18 -7.95 4.81
C LEU A 106 7.13 -9.13 5.00
N MET A 107 7.58 -9.78 3.92
CA MET A 107 8.64 -10.80 3.99
C MET A 107 9.91 -10.22 4.63
N GLY A 108 10.34 -9.02 4.21
CA GLY A 108 11.48 -8.33 4.79
C GLY A 108 11.28 -8.03 6.28
N ILE A 109 10.08 -7.59 6.66
CA ILE A 109 9.73 -7.28 8.05
C ILE A 109 9.73 -8.55 8.91
N ARG A 110 9.01 -9.60 8.51
CA ARG A 110 8.97 -10.87 9.27
C ARG A 110 10.35 -11.51 9.37
N LYS A 111 11.14 -11.47 8.29
CA LYS A 111 12.55 -11.92 8.33
C LYS A 111 13.35 -11.13 9.35
N MET A 112 13.18 -9.81 9.40
CA MET A 112 13.84 -8.96 10.39
C MET A 112 13.39 -9.28 11.83
N GLN A 113 12.10 -9.57 12.05
CA GLN A 113 11.58 -9.97 13.36
C GLN A 113 12.22 -11.29 13.83
N THR A 114 12.33 -12.29 12.95
CA THR A 114 12.91 -13.60 13.28
C THR A 114 14.44 -13.56 13.37
N TYR A 115 15.10 -12.76 12.54
CA TYR A 115 16.55 -12.70 12.39
C TYR A 115 17.10 -11.26 12.49
N PRO A 116 17.02 -10.61 13.66
CA PRO A 116 17.37 -9.20 13.83
C PRO A 116 18.89 -8.92 13.93
N PHE A 117 19.73 -9.62 13.14
CA PHE A 117 21.20 -9.57 13.23
C PHE A 117 21.79 -8.15 13.24
N GLY A 118 21.20 -7.21 12.50
CA GLY A 118 21.61 -5.79 12.45
C GLY A 118 20.54 -4.81 12.94
N VAL A 119 19.46 -5.31 13.55
CA VAL A 119 18.22 -4.54 13.75
C VAL A 119 17.79 -4.58 15.22
N ARG A 120 18.56 -3.87 16.04
CA ARG A 120 18.33 -3.73 17.48
C ARG A 120 16.99 -3.06 17.81
N PHE A 121 16.25 -3.59 18.78
CA PHE A 121 15.06 -2.98 19.41
C PHE A 121 14.04 -2.40 18.42
N LEU A 122 13.65 -3.19 17.41
CA LEU A 122 12.57 -2.86 16.47
C LEU A 122 11.56 -4.02 16.36
N ALA A 123 12.04 -5.27 16.30
CA ALA A 123 11.21 -6.45 16.04
C ALA A 123 9.92 -6.50 16.88
N ASP A 124 10.06 -6.37 18.20
CA ASP A 124 8.93 -6.45 19.14
C ASP A 124 8.07 -5.19 19.19
N LYS A 125 8.53 -4.07 18.62
CA LYS A 125 7.79 -2.82 18.59
C LYS A 125 6.74 -2.78 17.49
N ILE A 126 6.83 -3.67 16.51
CA ILE A 126 5.82 -3.79 15.45
C ILE A 126 4.59 -4.50 16.02
N LYS A 127 3.45 -3.80 16.12
CA LYS A 127 2.21 -4.30 16.73
C LYS A 127 1.09 -4.58 15.74
N LEU A 128 1.18 -4.02 14.53
CA LEU A 128 0.20 -4.22 13.47
C LEU A 128 0.86 -4.15 12.09
N LEU A 129 0.80 -5.25 11.35
CA LEU A 129 1.22 -5.35 9.95
C LEU A 129 0.02 -5.57 9.05
N ILE A 130 -0.32 -4.55 8.27
CA ILE A 130 -1.37 -4.65 7.25
C ILE A 130 -0.72 -4.93 5.90
N GLY A 131 -1.14 -6.02 5.26
CA GLY A 131 -0.74 -6.40 3.92
C GLY A 131 -1.74 -5.94 2.88
N ILE A 132 -1.25 -5.39 1.77
CA ILE A 132 -2.08 -5.15 0.58
C ILE A 132 -1.73 -6.15 -0.51
N PHE A 133 -2.74 -6.62 -1.25
CA PHE A 133 -2.53 -7.54 -2.36
C PHE A 133 -1.66 -6.89 -3.44
N CYS A 134 -0.78 -7.67 -4.07
CA CYS A 134 0.13 -7.15 -5.09
C CYS A 134 0.42 -8.22 -6.12
N MET A 135 0.15 -7.92 -7.40
CA MET A 135 0.57 -8.76 -8.52
C MET A 135 1.96 -8.35 -9.02
N GLU A 136 2.13 -7.05 -9.25
CA GLU A 136 3.35 -6.47 -9.79
C GLU A 136 3.45 -5.00 -9.37
N ASN A 137 4.63 -4.39 -9.58
CA ASN A 137 4.84 -2.99 -9.30
C ASN A 137 5.77 -2.40 -10.38
N PHE A 138 5.65 -1.10 -10.62
CA PHE A 138 6.30 -0.43 -11.74
C PHE A 138 7.34 0.57 -11.25
N SER A 139 8.36 0.83 -12.07
CA SER A 139 9.22 1.98 -11.82
C SER A 139 8.43 3.28 -12.05
N TYR A 140 8.85 4.39 -11.46
CA TYR A 140 8.18 5.67 -11.70
C TYR A 140 8.24 6.08 -13.19
N SER A 141 9.35 5.78 -13.88
CA SER A 141 9.44 6.02 -15.33
C SER A 141 8.49 5.13 -16.14
N SER A 142 8.29 3.87 -15.75
CA SER A 142 7.25 3.01 -16.35
C SER A 142 5.87 3.64 -16.21
N LEU A 143 5.54 4.16 -15.01
CA LEU A 143 4.28 4.83 -14.74
C LEU A 143 4.11 6.09 -15.60
N GLN A 144 5.16 6.90 -15.74
CA GLN A 144 5.19 8.06 -16.63
C GLN A 144 4.95 7.67 -18.09
N THR A 145 5.55 6.59 -18.59
CA THR A 145 5.29 6.08 -19.95
C THR A 145 3.81 5.72 -20.14
N PHE A 146 3.16 5.08 -19.16
CA PHE A 146 1.74 4.72 -19.29
C PHE A 146 0.84 5.95 -19.41
N ILE A 147 1.07 6.93 -18.55
CA ILE A 147 0.19 8.10 -18.42
C ILE A 147 0.50 9.13 -19.51
N SER A 148 1.76 9.50 -19.66
CA SER A 148 2.13 10.61 -20.54
C SER A 148 2.38 10.19 -21.98
N GLU A 149 3.02 9.05 -22.23
CA GLU A 149 3.34 8.63 -23.60
C GLU A 149 2.21 7.82 -24.24
N LYS A 150 1.64 6.86 -23.52
CA LYS A 150 0.59 5.98 -24.04
C LYS A 150 -0.81 6.59 -23.98
N MET A 151 -1.14 7.34 -22.92
CA MET A 151 -2.45 7.98 -22.76
C MET A 151 -2.46 9.47 -23.11
N GLY A 152 -1.29 10.12 -23.25
CA GLY A 152 -1.20 11.54 -23.60
C GLY A 152 -1.61 12.49 -22.46
N LEU A 153 -1.50 12.06 -21.20
CA LEU A 153 -1.94 12.79 -20.01
C LEU A 153 -0.78 13.35 -19.19
N SER A 154 -1.03 14.45 -18.47
CA SER A 154 -0.15 14.89 -17.39
C SER A 154 -0.46 14.10 -16.11
N LEU A 155 0.57 13.69 -15.35
CA LEU A 155 0.38 13.04 -14.04
C LEU A 155 -0.36 13.95 -13.04
N GLU A 156 -0.23 15.26 -13.19
CA GLU A 156 -0.92 16.25 -12.34
C GLU A 156 -2.45 16.18 -12.47
N LEU A 157 -2.96 15.78 -13.63
CA LEU A 157 -4.40 15.68 -13.89
C LEU A 157 -5.02 14.37 -13.37
N VAL A 158 -4.20 13.42 -12.92
CA VAL A 158 -4.68 12.12 -12.47
C VAL A 158 -5.13 12.21 -11.02
N GLU A 159 -6.38 11.83 -10.78
CA GLU A 159 -7.00 11.81 -9.44
C GLU A 159 -7.01 10.40 -8.83
N LYS A 160 -7.11 9.36 -9.66
CA LYS A 160 -7.06 7.96 -9.23
C LYS A 160 -6.45 7.07 -10.31
N MET A 161 -5.75 6.03 -9.89
CA MET A 161 -5.31 4.92 -10.75
C MET A 161 -5.87 3.61 -10.23
N ASP A 162 -6.13 2.64 -11.10
CA ASP A 162 -6.56 1.31 -10.70
C ASP A 162 -6.09 0.22 -11.67
N ILE A 163 -5.95 -1.01 -11.18
CA ILE A 163 -5.64 -2.19 -12.01
C ILE A 163 -6.69 -3.26 -11.71
N GLY A 164 -7.51 -3.55 -12.71
CA GLY A 164 -8.60 -4.50 -12.59
C GLY A 164 -9.24 -4.81 -13.93
N LYS A 165 -9.98 -5.92 -14.00
CA LYS A 165 -10.76 -6.29 -15.20
C LYS A 165 -9.91 -6.30 -16.50
N GLY A 166 -8.62 -6.67 -16.38
CA GLY A 166 -7.66 -6.78 -17.49
C GLY A 166 -7.12 -5.44 -18.05
N LYS A 167 -7.29 -4.33 -17.33
CA LYS A 167 -6.86 -3.00 -17.75
C LYS A 167 -6.19 -2.22 -16.61
N PHE A 168 -5.32 -1.29 -16.99
CA PHE A 168 -4.86 -0.19 -16.16
C PHE A 168 -5.79 1.01 -16.41
N TRP A 169 -6.34 1.58 -15.35
CA TRP A 169 -7.34 2.65 -15.37
C TRP A 169 -6.75 3.92 -14.79
N VAL A 170 -7.02 5.06 -15.43
CA VAL A 170 -6.64 6.39 -14.98
C VAL A 170 -7.89 7.25 -14.98
N TYR A 171 -8.22 7.83 -13.83
CA TYR A 171 -9.36 8.71 -13.65
C TYR A 171 -8.83 10.14 -13.49
N THR A 172 -9.39 11.06 -14.26
CA THR A 172 -9.20 12.50 -14.11
C THR A 172 -10.51 13.14 -13.65
N GLN A 173 -10.50 14.46 -13.43
CA GLN A 173 -11.70 15.20 -13.09
C GLN A 173 -12.83 15.04 -14.13
N ASP A 174 -12.47 14.89 -15.41
CA ASP A 174 -13.42 14.99 -16.53
C ASP A 174 -13.66 13.65 -17.27
N ASP A 175 -12.72 12.69 -17.21
CA ASP A 175 -12.76 11.48 -18.05
C ASP A 175 -12.05 10.27 -17.43
N VAL A 176 -12.24 9.09 -18.04
CA VAL A 176 -11.63 7.81 -17.65
C VAL A 176 -10.86 7.21 -18.81
N TYR A 177 -9.57 7.01 -18.61
CA TYR A 177 -8.64 6.46 -19.60
C TYR A 177 -8.26 5.04 -19.22
N THR A 178 -8.06 4.18 -20.24
CA THR A 178 -7.67 2.79 -20.01
C THR A 178 -6.57 2.34 -20.94
N LEU A 179 -5.69 1.49 -20.42
CA LEU A 179 -4.66 0.78 -21.18
C LEU A 179 -4.85 -0.73 -20.94
N PRO A 180 -4.88 -1.58 -21.99
CA PRO A 180 -4.91 -3.02 -21.80
C PRO A 180 -3.69 -3.49 -20.99
N LEU A 181 -3.90 -4.35 -19.99
CA LEU A 181 -2.82 -4.76 -19.08
C LEU A 181 -1.68 -5.49 -19.82
N LYS A 182 -1.98 -6.19 -20.91
CA LYS A 182 -0.95 -6.78 -21.78
C LYS A 182 0.09 -5.78 -22.32
N GLU A 183 -0.26 -4.49 -22.39
CA GLU A 183 0.63 -3.43 -22.86
C GLU A 183 1.49 -2.83 -21.75
N THR A 184 1.22 -3.17 -20.48
CA THR A 184 2.10 -2.85 -19.35
C THR A 184 3.14 -3.94 -19.12
N HIS A 185 2.99 -5.12 -19.72
CA HIS A 185 3.97 -6.19 -19.62
C HIS A 185 5.32 -5.78 -20.25
N GLY A 186 6.41 -6.11 -19.57
CA GLY A 186 7.77 -5.68 -19.88
C GLY A 186 8.20 -4.41 -19.14
N TYR A 187 7.26 -3.66 -18.56
CA TYR A 187 7.54 -2.45 -17.78
C TYR A 187 7.55 -2.68 -16.27
N GLU A 188 7.07 -3.84 -15.81
CA GLU A 188 7.12 -4.24 -14.41
C GLU A 188 8.56 -4.42 -13.92
N GLN A 189 8.79 -4.23 -12.63
CA GLN A 189 10.09 -4.54 -12.05
C GLN A 189 10.40 -6.03 -12.23
N ALA A 190 11.58 -6.34 -12.76
CA ALA A 190 11.98 -7.73 -13.04
C ALA A 190 11.95 -8.64 -11.80
N GLY A 191 12.17 -8.07 -10.60
CA GLY A 191 12.09 -8.80 -9.33
C GLY A 191 10.70 -9.40 -9.03
N CYS A 192 9.62 -8.82 -9.56
CA CYS A 192 8.27 -9.37 -9.38
C CYS A 192 8.10 -10.76 -10.03
N LYS A 193 8.88 -11.10 -11.06
CA LYS A 193 8.80 -12.38 -11.78
C LYS A 193 9.12 -13.60 -10.91
N LEU A 194 9.76 -13.37 -9.76
CA LEU A 194 10.13 -14.40 -8.79
C LEU A 194 9.23 -14.38 -7.55
N CYS A 195 8.29 -13.44 -7.45
CA CYS A 195 7.40 -13.31 -6.31
C CYS A 195 6.30 -14.38 -6.37
N ASN A 196 6.15 -15.14 -5.27
CA ASN A 196 5.14 -16.20 -5.16
C ASN A 196 4.04 -15.87 -4.14
N ASP A 197 3.98 -14.63 -3.65
CA ASP A 197 3.01 -14.20 -2.64
C ASP A 197 2.17 -13.06 -3.23
N TYR A 198 0.87 -13.32 -3.35
CA TYR A 198 -0.10 -12.40 -3.92
C TYR A 198 -0.91 -11.66 -2.84
N VAL A 199 -1.38 -12.40 -1.83
CA VAL A 199 -2.32 -11.93 -0.81
C VAL A 199 -1.66 -11.50 0.50
N ALA A 200 -0.35 -11.25 0.46
CA ALA A 200 0.43 -10.80 1.61
C ALA A 200 0.32 -11.79 2.78
N GLU A 201 0.67 -13.06 2.55
CA GLU A 201 0.42 -14.19 3.46
C GLU A 201 1.05 -14.04 4.86
N LEU A 202 1.99 -13.10 5.02
CA LEU A 202 2.74 -12.85 6.24
C LEU A 202 2.24 -11.64 7.06
N ALA A 203 1.14 -11.01 6.64
CA ALA A 203 0.51 -9.91 7.39
C ALA A 203 -0.22 -10.40 8.65
N ASP A 204 -0.54 -9.47 9.55
CA ASP A 204 -1.54 -9.74 10.60
C ASP A 204 -2.96 -9.67 10.01
N VAL A 205 -3.18 -8.72 9.09
CA VAL A 205 -4.41 -8.57 8.28
C VAL A 205 -4.02 -8.28 6.85
N SER A 206 -4.60 -9.00 5.89
CA SER A 206 -4.41 -8.76 4.46
C SER A 206 -5.68 -8.24 3.82
N THR A 207 -5.56 -7.32 2.87
CA THR A 207 -6.70 -6.68 2.18
C THR A 207 -6.36 -6.38 0.72
N GLY A 208 -7.36 -6.37 -0.15
CA GLY A 208 -7.21 -5.96 -1.55
C GLY A 208 -8.57 -5.89 -2.23
N SER A 209 -8.60 -5.54 -3.51
CA SER A 209 -9.86 -5.35 -4.26
C SER A 209 -10.42 -6.64 -4.88
N VAL A 210 -9.55 -7.59 -5.24
CA VAL A 210 -9.95 -8.77 -6.02
C VAL A 210 -10.81 -9.71 -5.17
N GLY A 211 -12.02 -9.97 -5.65
CA GLY A 211 -13.00 -10.84 -4.99
C GLY A 211 -14.21 -10.09 -4.42
N THR A 212 -14.18 -8.76 -4.42
CA THR A 212 -15.26 -7.92 -3.89
C THR A 212 -15.75 -6.89 -4.93
N PRO A 213 -16.95 -6.29 -4.74
CA PRO A 213 -17.46 -5.23 -5.61
C PRO A 213 -16.65 -3.93 -5.48
N ASP A 214 -16.75 -3.04 -6.48
CA ASP A 214 -16.12 -1.72 -6.45
C ASP A 214 -16.53 -0.95 -5.15
N GLY A 215 -15.55 -0.38 -4.44
CA GLY A 215 -15.76 0.31 -3.15
C GLY A 215 -15.83 -0.61 -1.92
N TRP A 216 -15.51 -1.90 -2.09
CA TRP A 216 -15.29 -2.87 -1.02
C TRP A 216 -13.88 -3.45 -1.12
N SER A 217 -13.43 -4.10 -0.06
CA SER A 217 -12.21 -4.89 -0.02
C SER A 217 -12.51 -6.28 0.48
#